data_AF-A0A7C1DLB4-F1
#
_entry.id   AF-A0A7C1DLB4-F1
#
_cell.length_a   1.000
_cell.length_b   1.000
_cell.length_c   1.000
_cell.angle_alpha   90.00
_cell.angle_beta   90.00
_cell.angle_gamma   90.00
#
_symmetry.space_group_name_H-M   'P 1'
#
loop_
_entity.id
_entity.type
_entity.pdbx_description
1 polymer ?
#
loop_
_entity_poly.entity_id
_entity_poly.type
_entity_poly.pdbx_seq_one_letter_code
_entity_poly.pdbx_strand_id
1 'polypeptide(L)'
;MTTIKTIVVFLLTLLAAISTAEETAEPPPEPEPRRIELGRPGEDYYLEADRVVGNFAAGIRTIRALGRVRLVQGPTEITADELYYYDLEQIALLKGRVMVLDTEKDARLEGRYLEYHRASRYVIVTEEPKLFLLNRAGGDVLVRG
;
A
#
# COMPACT_ATOMS: atom_id res chain seq x y z
N MET A 1 -2.24 -12.41 81.71
CA MET A 1 -3.14 -12.69 80.56
C MET A 1 -2.23 -13.02 79.39
N THR A 2 -1.58 -14.20 79.27
CA THR A 2 -2.10 -15.59 79.18
C THR A 2 -2.96 -15.72 77.90
N THR A 3 -2.71 -16.48 76.82
CA THR A 3 -1.73 -17.50 76.36
C THR A 3 -2.06 -17.80 74.86
N ILE A 4 -1.26 -18.65 74.18
CA ILE A 4 -1.59 -19.60 73.06
C ILE A 4 -1.09 -19.16 71.66
N LYS A 5 -0.37 -19.92 70.82
CA LYS A 5 0.27 -21.27 70.85
C LYS A 5 1.27 -21.38 69.68
N THR A 6 2.30 -22.18 69.90
CA THR A 6 3.25 -22.89 69.00
C THR A 6 2.63 -23.55 67.75
N ILE A 7 3.44 -23.79 66.69
CA ILE A 7 3.58 -25.01 65.82
C ILE A 7 4.07 -24.59 64.39
N VAL A 8 5.35 -24.78 64.00
CA VAL A 8 5.98 -25.93 63.27
C VAL A 8 5.37 -26.14 61.86
N VAL A 9 6.11 -26.10 60.74
CA VAL A 9 6.63 -27.23 59.90
C VAL A 9 7.27 -26.58 58.65
N PHE A 10 8.57 -26.71 58.37
CA PHE A 10 9.27 -27.70 57.50
C PHE A 10 8.91 -27.69 55.99
N LEU A 11 9.93 -27.42 55.16
CA LEU A 11 10.29 -28.14 53.93
C LEU A 11 9.45 -27.92 52.64
N LEU A 12 10.04 -27.32 51.61
CA LEU A 12 10.57 -28.03 50.42
C LEU A 12 11.09 -27.02 49.38
N THR A 13 12.29 -27.28 48.88
CA THR A 13 12.91 -26.66 47.71
C THR A 13 12.11 -26.96 46.43
N LEU A 14 11.87 -25.95 45.59
CA LEU A 14 11.70 -26.19 44.16
C LEU A 14 12.42 -25.09 43.37
N LEU A 15 13.59 -25.46 42.84
CA LEU A 15 14.29 -24.75 41.80
C LEU A 15 13.45 -24.85 40.52
N ALA A 16 12.52 -23.92 40.31
CA ALA A 16 11.89 -23.75 39.01
C ALA A 16 12.87 -22.95 38.14
N ALA A 17 13.52 -23.66 37.21
CA ALA A 17 14.20 -23.06 36.09
C ALA A 17 13.23 -22.06 35.41
N ILE A 18 13.57 -20.77 35.42
CA ILE A 18 12.92 -19.78 34.57
C ILE A 18 13.42 -20.07 33.16
N SER A 19 12.80 -21.05 32.51
CA SER A 19 12.86 -21.18 31.06
C SER A 19 12.05 -20.02 30.51
N THR A 20 12.69 -18.88 30.28
CA THR A 20 12.17 -17.82 29.42
C THR A 20 12.03 -18.43 28.03
N ALA A 21 10.84 -18.96 27.75
CA ALA A 21 10.41 -19.11 26.37
C ALA A 21 10.40 -17.69 25.81
N GLU A 22 11.28 -17.41 24.86
CA GLU A 22 11.07 -16.26 23.98
C GLU A 22 9.78 -16.55 23.24
N GLU A 23 8.70 -16.00 23.75
CA GLU A 23 7.46 -15.86 23.01
C GLU A 23 7.83 -15.06 21.76
N THR A 24 8.00 -15.77 20.64
CA THR A 24 8.14 -15.18 19.32
C THR A 24 6.89 -14.36 19.08
N ALA A 25 6.89 -13.11 19.53
CA ALA A 25 5.82 -12.17 19.26
C ALA A 25 5.71 -12.07 17.73
N GLU A 26 4.56 -12.46 17.19
CA GLU A 26 4.27 -12.21 15.79
C GLU A 26 4.51 -10.71 15.54
N PRO A 27 5.21 -10.35 14.44
CA PRO A 27 5.40 -8.94 14.12
C PRO A 27 4.02 -8.28 14.07
N PRO A 28 3.87 -7.06 14.62
CA PRO A 28 2.59 -6.38 14.64
C PRO A 28 1.99 -6.38 13.23
N PRO A 29 0.67 -6.63 13.09
CA PRO A 29 0.05 -6.68 11.77
C PRO A 29 0.36 -5.38 11.03
N GLU A 30 0.84 -5.50 9.79
CA GLU A 30 1.07 -4.32 8.96
C GLU A 30 -0.23 -3.52 8.89
N PRO A 31 -0.18 -2.18 8.99
CA PRO A 31 -1.39 -1.37 8.92
C PRO A 31 -2.09 -1.63 7.57
N GLU A 32 -3.41 -1.83 7.62
CA GLU A 32 -4.24 -1.93 6.42
C GLU A 32 -4.10 -0.65 5.57
N PRO A 33 -3.96 -0.77 4.24
CA PRO A 33 -3.87 0.39 3.37
C PRO A 33 -5.14 1.23 3.47
N ARG A 34 -4.99 2.55 3.51
CA ARG A 34 -6.09 3.51 3.50
C ARG A 34 -6.62 3.71 2.09
N ARG A 35 -7.90 3.42 1.89
CA ARG A 35 -8.64 3.68 0.66
C ARG A 35 -9.33 5.05 0.69
N ILE A 36 -9.22 5.80 -0.41
CA ILE A 36 -9.94 7.06 -0.66
C ILE A 36 -10.61 7.00 -2.03
N GLU A 37 -11.91 7.27 -2.07
CA GLU A 37 -12.66 7.45 -3.31
C GLU A 37 -12.32 8.81 -3.94
N LEU A 38 -11.87 8.80 -5.19
CA LEU A 38 -11.51 10.00 -5.95
C LEU A 38 -12.58 10.39 -6.97
N GLY A 39 -13.39 9.42 -7.40
CA GLY A 39 -14.46 9.59 -8.38
C GLY A 39 -15.80 10.00 -7.78
N ARG A 40 -16.82 10.03 -8.64
CA ARG A 40 -18.21 10.15 -8.19
C ARG A 40 -18.65 8.86 -7.50
N PRO A 41 -19.67 8.90 -6.62
CA PRO A 41 -20.22 7.69 -6.02
C PRO A 41 -20.57 6.64 -7.09
N GLY A 42 -20.04 5.43 -6.94
CA GLY A 42 -20.22 4.32 -7.88
C GLY A 42 -19.26 4.29 -9.07
N GLU A 43 -18.39 5.29 -9.24
CA GLU A 43 -17.26 5.19 -10.17
C GLU A 43 -16.17 4.34 -9.54
N ASP A 44 -15.60 3.42 -10.33
CA ASP A 44 -14.42 2.66 -9.95
C ASP A 44 -13.18 3.55 -10.10
N TYR A 45 -13.06 4.55 -9.22
CA TYR A 45 -11.94 5.48 -9.19
C TYR A 45 -11.51 5.78 -7.75
N TYR A 46 -10.53 5.03 -7.28
CA TYR A 46 -10.06 5.09 -5.89
C TYR A 46 -8.54 4.96 -5.78
N LEU A 47 -8.02 5.38 -4.63
CA LEU A 47 -6.61 5.35 -4.26
C LEU A 47 -6.44 4.61 -2.93
N GLU A 48 -5.55 3.63 -2.91
CA GLU A 48 -5.11 2.90 -1.73
C GLU A 48 -3.61 3.17 -1.47
N ALA A 49 -3.23 3.39 -0.21
CA ALA A 49 -1.84 3.50 0.22
C ALA A 49 -1.70 3.39 1.75
N ASP A 50 -0.50 3.15 2.27
CA ASP A 50 -0.23 3.07 3.71
C ASP A 50 -0.56 4.38 4.42
N ARG A 51 -0.20 5.49 3.77
CA ARG A 51 -0.49 6.84 4.25
C ARG A 51 -1.00 7.71 3.12
N VAL A 52 -2.14 8.34 3.37
CA VAL A 52 -2.70 9.36 2.48
C VAL A 52 -2.91 10.64 3.26
N VAL A 53 -2.46 11.75 2.69
CA VAL A 53 -2.64 13.11 3.21
C VAL A 53 -3.29 13.94 2.13
N GLY A 54 -4.51 14.42 2.39
CA GLY A 54 -5.18 15.40 1.55
C GLY A 54 -4.97 16.80 2.10
N ASN A 55 -4.79 17.77 1.21
CA ASN A 55 -4.88 19.20 1.52
C ASN A 55 -5.96 19.83 0.64
N PHE A 56 -6.77 20.70 1.24
CA PHE A 56 -7.82 21.43 0.55
C PHE A 56 -7.67 22.92 0.82
N ALA A 57 -7.32 23.67 -0.21
CA ALA A 57 -7.10 25.11 -0.11
C ALA A 57 -7.81 25.81 -1.28
N ALA A 58 -8.61 26.83 -0.97
CA ALA A 58 -9.32 27.63 -1.97
C ALA A 58 -10.17 26.81 -2.97
N GLY A 59 -10.76 25.70 -2.53
CA GLY A 59 -11.53 24.83 -3.43
C GLY A 59 -10.70 23.78 -4.17
N ILE A 60 -9.38 23.82 -4.05
CA ILE A 60 -8.44 22.94 -4.76
C ILE A 60 -7.97 21.84 -3.82
N ARG A 61 -8.13 20.59 -4.26
CA ARG A 61 -7.64 19.41 -3.54
C ARG A 61 -6.29 18.97 -4.10
N THR A 62 -5.36 18.69 -3.20
CA THR A 62 -4.11 17.96 -3.51
C THR A 62 -4.01 16.76 -2.59
N ILE A 63 -3.49 15.65 -3.10
CA ILE A 63 -3.34 14.41 -2.33
C ILE A 63 -1.91 13.93 -2.46
N ARG A 64 -1.31 13.54 -1.34
CA ARG A 64 -0.06 12.80 -1.30
C ARG A 64 -0.30 11.43 -0.69
N ALA A 65 0.09 10.38 -1.40
CA ALA A 65 0.01 9.01 -0.95
C ALA A 65 1.41 8.37 -0.93
N LEU A 66 1.67 7.55 0.10
CA LEU A 66 2.96 6.94 0.37
C LEU A 66 2.79 5.48 0.78
N GLY A 67 3.64 4.63 0.20
CA GLY A 67 3.74 3.21 0.52
C GLY A 67 2.58 2.41 -0.07
N ARG A 68 2.91 1.31 -0.77
CA ARG A 68 1.96 0.41 -1.44
C ARG A 68 0.85 1.17 -2.19
N VAL A 69 1.24 2.20 -2.94
CA VAL A 69 0.28 3.04 -3.67
C VAL A 69 -0.37 2.21 -4.76
N ARG A 70 -1.70 2.25 -4.81
CA ARG A 70 -2.53 1.61 -5.83
C ARG A 70 -3.68 2.54 -6.22
N LEU A 71 -3.62 3.08 -7.43
CA LEU A 71 -4.67 3.90 -8.04
C LEU A 71 -5.43 3.04 -9.05
N VAL A 72 -6.74 2.94 -8.91
CA VAL A 72 -7.60 2.19 -9.82
C VAL A 72 -8.53 3.14 -10.55
N GLN A 73 -8.66 2.97 -11.86
CA GLN A 73 -9.67 3.65 -12.67
C GLN A 73 -10.27 2.69 -13.70
N GLY A 74 -11.32 1.95 -13.31
CA GLY A 74 -11.93 0.91 -14.12
C GLY A 74 -10.93 -0.20 -14.47
N PRO A 75 -10.68 -0.51 -15.76
CA PRO A 75 -9.79 -1.60 -16.15
C PRO A 75 -8.29 -1.28 -15.97
N THR A 76 -7.96 -0.04 -15.65
CA THR A 76 -6.59 0.44 -15.45
C THR A 76 -6.25 0.48 -13.96
N GLU A 77 -5.17 -0.19 -13.59
CA GLU A 77 -4.57 -0.13 -12.27
C GLU A 77 -3.15 0.44 -12.38
N ILE A 78 -2.79 1.37 -11.50
CA ILE A 78 -1.46 1.98 -11.43
C ILE A 78 -0.92 1.78 -10.02
N THR A 79 0.24 1.13 -9.89
CA THR A 79 0.94 0.96 -8.62
C THR A 79 2.24 1.76 -8.57
N ALA A 80 2.65 2.19 -7.38
CA ALA A 80 3.87 2.98 -7.16
C ALA A 80 4.33 2.95 -5.69
N ASP A 81 5.45 3.60 -5.40
CA ASP A 81 5.91 3.84 -4.03
C ASP A 81 5.33 5.16 -3.45
N GLU A 82 5.14 6.18 -4.30
CA GLU A 82 4.60 7.49 -3.94
C GLU A 82 3.69 8.04 -5.06
N LEU A 83 2.66 8.79 -4.68
CA LEU A 83 1.79 9.52 -5.60
C LEU A 83 1.50 10.93 -5.08
N TYR A 84 1.51 11.89 -6.01
CA TYR A 84 0.95 13.23 -5.85
C TYR A 84 -0.18 13.42 -6.84
N TYR A 85 -1.37 13.77 -6.37
CA TYR A 85 -2.51 14.09 -7.23
C TYR A 85 -2.90 15.54 -7.09
N TYR A 86 -3.03 16.21 -8.22
CA TYR A 86 -3.44 17.60 -8.34
C TYR A 86 -4.81 17.67 -9.03
N ASP A 87 -5.85 18.03 -8.28
CA ASP A 87 -7.24 17.91 -8.73
C ASP A 87 -7.61 18.98 -9.77
N LEU A 88 -6.96 20.15 -9.72
CA LEU A 88 -7.19 21.24 -10.68
C LEU A 88 -6.70 20.85 -12.08
N GLU A 89 -5.50 20.30 -12.17
CA GLU A 89 -4.86 19.85 -13.40
C GLU A 89 -5.35 18.48 -13.86
N GLN A 90 -5.99 17.72 -12.95
CA GLN A 90 -6.40 16.33 -13.15
C GLN A 90 -5.21 15.42 -13.53
N ILE A 91 -4.08 15.63 -12.86
CA ILE A 91 -2.84 14.90 -13.07
C ILE A 91 -2.44 14.18 -11.78
N ALA A 92 -2.07 12.91 -11.89
CA ALA A 92 -1.34 12.19 -10.85
C ALA A 92 0.11 11.98 -11.29
N LEU A 93 1.06 12.31 -10.42
CA LEU A 93 2.48 12.03 -10.59
C LEU A 93 2.87 10.90 -9.66
N LEU A 94 3.41 9.81 -10.21
CA LEU A 94 3.78 8.62 -9.47
C LEU A 94 5.27 8.36 -9.60
N LYS A 95 5.89 7.92 -8.50
CA LYS A 95 7.35 7.73 -8.39
C LYS A 95 7.71 6.39 -7.77
N GLY A 96 8.89 5.89 -8.13
CA GLY A 96 9.46 4.67 -7.57
C GLY A 96 9.20 3.47 -8.47
N ARG A 97 8.74 2.34 -7.94
CA ARG A 97 8.38 1.17 -8.74
C ARG A 97 7.01 1.36 -9.39
N VAL A 98 6.95 2.12 -10.49
CA VAL A 98 5.68 2.37 -11.18
C VAL A 98 5.34 1.21 -12.12
N MET A 99 4.10 0.74 -12.04
CA MET A 99 3.54 -0.25 -12.96
C MET A 99 2.09 0.13 -13.30
N VAL A 100 1.77 0.16 -14.58
CA VAL A 100 0.41 0.25 -15.10
C VAL A 100 0.01 -1.11 -15.60
N LEU A 101 -1.17 -1.57 -15.22
CA LEU A 101 -1.84 -2.72 -15.80
C LEU A 101 -3.16 -2.24 -16.40
N ASP A 102 -3.35 -2.46 -17.69
CA ASP A 102 -4.60 -2.19 -18.38
C ASP A 102 -5.17 -3.50 -18.93
N THR A 103 -6.21 -4.00 -18.27
CA THR A 103 -6.81 -5.30 -18.58
C THR A 103 -7.70 -5.26 -19.82
N GLU A 104 -8.15 -4.08 -20.26
CA GLU A 104 -8.91 -3.93 -21.50
C GLU A 104 -7.98 -3.94 -22.72
N LYS A 105 -6.78 -3.35 -22.57
CA LYS A 105 -5.77 -3.29 -23.63
C LYS A 105 -4.79 -4.47 -23.61
N ASP A 106 -4.93 -5.38 -22.66
CA ASP A 106 -3.98 -6.47 -22.42
C ASP A 106 -2.53 -5.93 -22.40
N ALA A 107 -2.28 -4.88 -21.64
CA ALA A 107 -0.99 -4.18 -21.64
C ALA A 107 -0.48 -3.88 -20.23
N ARG A 108 0.85 -3.96 -20.06
CA ARG A 108 1.55 -3.54 -18.84
C ARG A 108 2.68 -2.58 -19.18
N LEU A 109 2.76 -1.46 -18.47
CA LEU A 109 3.87 -0.51 -18.54
C LEU A 109 4.62 -0.50 -17.22
N GLU A 110 5.93 -0.45 -17.26
CA GLU A 110 6.79 -0.30 -16.07
C GLU A 110 7.79 0.83 -16.27
N GLY A 111 8.24 1.45 -15.19
CA GLY A 111 9.28 2.48 -15.20
C GLY A 111 9.63 2.96 -13.79
N ARG A 112 10.20 4.17 -13.69
CA ARG A 112 10.49 4.81 -12.40
C ARG A 112 9.67 6.07 -12.11
N TYR A 113 9.10 6.67 -13.16
CA TYR A 113 8.24 7.84 -13.06
C TYR A 113 7.05 7.71 -14.02
N LEU A 114 5.88 8.13 -13.56
CA LEU A 114 4.66 8.11 -14.35
C LEU A 114 3.85 9.38 -14.16
N GLU A 115 3.33 9.93 -15.25
CA GLU A 115 2.29 10.96 -15.25
C GLU A 115 0.99 10.35 -15.74
N TYR A 116 -0.08 10.47 -14.95
CA TYR A 116 -1.42 10.04 -15.34
C TYR A 116 -2.31 11.25 -15.56
N HIS A 117 -2.79 11.42 -16.78
CA HIS A 117 -3.71 12.49 -17.16
C HIS A 117 -5.14 11.97 -17.14
N ARG A 118 -5.87 12.20 -16.05
CA ARG A 118 -7.20 11.63 -15.81
C ARG A 118 -8.22 12.05 -16.87
N ALA A 119 -8.22 13.32 -17.28
CA ALA A 119 -9.20 13.86 -18.23
C ALA A 119 -9.18 13.12 -19.58
N SER A 120 -7.97 12.80 -20.06
CA SER A 120 -7.72 12.17 -21.35
C SER A 120 -7.41 10.67 -21.25
N ARG A 121 -7.29 10.13 -20.02
CA ARG A 121 -7.00 8.74 -19.68
C ARG A 121 -5.76 8.16 -20.39
N TYR A 122 -4.70 8.95 -20.49
CA TYR A 122 -3.39 8.44 -20.93
C TYR A 122 -2.36 8.54 -19.81
N VAL A 123 -1.32 7.72 -19.94
CA VAL A 123 -0.15 7.73 -19.08
C VAL A 123 1.09 8.09 -19.90
N ILE A 124 2.05 8.76 -19.26
CA ILE A 124 3.42 8.90 -19.76
C ILE A 124 4.30 8.19 -18.75
N VAL A 125 5.05 7.17 -19.19
CA VAL A 125 6.00 6.45 -18.35
C VAL A 125 7.41 6.78 -18.81
N THR A 126 8.25 7.22 -17.88
CA THR A 126 9.64 7.57 -18.14
C THR A 126 10.55 6.87 -17.13
N GLU A 127 11.86 7.05 -17.33
CA GLU A 127 12.93 6.45 -16.51
C GLU A 127 12.87 4.91 -16.53
N GLU A 128 13.65 4.31 -17.43
CA GLU A 128 13.65 2.87 -17.70
C GLU A 128 12.29 2.30 -18.16
N PRO A 129 11.58 2.95 -19.12
CA PRO A 129 10.26 2.51 -19.52
C PRO A 129 10.32 1.15 -20.22
N LYS A 130 9.40 0.26 -19.85
CA LYS A 130 9.19 -1.04 -20.50
C LYS A 130 7.72 -1.22 -20.80
N LEU A 131 7.40 -1.63 -22.03
CA LEU A 131 6.05 -1.99 -22.43
C LEU A 131 5.98 -3.50 -22.66
N PHE A 132 4.97 -4.13 -22.06
CA PHE A 132 4.65 -5.52 -22.24
C PHE A 132 3.24 -5.64 -22.82
N LEU A 133 3.10 -6.41 -23.89
CA LEU A 133 1.80 -6.88 -24.37
C LEU A 133 1.52 -8.22 -23.70
N LEU A 134 0.39 -8.28 -23.00
CA LEU A 134 -0.02 -9.44 -22.22
C LEU A 134 -0.65 -10.46 -23.17
N ASN A 135 -0.22 -11.73 -23.03
CA ASN A 135 -0.81 -12.84 -23.75
C ASN A 135 -1.61 -13.69 -22.78
N ARG A 136 -2.92 -13.81 -22.98
CA ARG A 136 -3.80 -14.64 -22.14
C ARG A 136 -3.44 -16.14 -22.14
N ALA A 137 -2.67 -16.61 -23.12
CA ALA A 137 -2.13 -17.97 -23.16
C ALA A 137 -0.81 -18.15 -22.40
N GLY A 138 -0.27 -17.07 -21.82
CA GLY A 138 1.03 -17.02 -21.15
C GLY A 138 2.15 -16.47 -22.02
N GLY A 139 3.18 -15.90 -21.37
CA GLY A 139 4.38 -15.36 -22.03
C GLY A 139 4.20 -13.95 -22.58
N ASP A 140 4.23 -12.95 -21.69
CA ASP A 140 4.19 -11.53 -22.07
C ASP A 140 5.30 -11.18 -23.08
N VAL A 141 4.97 -10.35 -24.05
CA VAL A 141 5.91 -9.87 -25.06
C VAL A 141 6.42 -8.50 -24.66
N LEU A 142 7.73 -8.41 -24.34
CA LEU A 142 8.40 -7.13 -24.18
C LEU A 142 8.53 -6.44 -25.54
N VAL A 143 7.93 -5.27 -25.68
CA VAL A 143 8.06 -4.41 -26.85
C VAL A 143 9.36 -3.62 -26.73
N ARG A 144 10.21 -3.71 -27.75
CA ARG A 144 11.44 -2.91 -27.88
C ARG A 144 11.25 -1.96 -29.06
N GLY A 145 11.48 -0.67 -28.81
CA GLY A 145 11.53 0.38 -29.83
C GLY A 145 12.94 0.60 -30.36
#